data_AF-A0AAV5MIX3-F1
#
_entry.id   AF-A0AAV5MIX3-F1
#
_cell.length_a   1.000
_cell.length_b   1.000
_cell.length_c   1.000
_cell.angle_alpha   90.00
_cell.angle_beta   90.00
_cell.angle_gamma   90.00
#
_symmetry.space_group_name_H-M   'P 1'
#
loop_
_entity.id
_entity.type
_entity.pdbx_description
1 polymer ?
#
loop_
_entity_poly.entity_id
_entity_poly.type
_entity_poly.pdbx_seq_one_letter_code
_entity_poly.pdbx_strand_id
1 'polypeptide(L)'
;MDEAARAAAIRRTAPASNPPSPPSDYCLSKRQIIDLFQNCIKLASENKINHKNTWESKLIDQLSDIIKVDAAEADSQTNFQRASCTLEAGVKIYSVRVDAVHAEAYKVLSGINRVGQEDVHENCFYTL
;
A
#
# COMPACT_ATOMS: atom_id res chain seq x y z
N MET A 1 34.71 23.29 -41.11
CA MET A 1 35.14 22.11 -40.33
C MET A 1 35.89 22.67 -39.12
N ASP A 2 35.33 22.82 -37.92
CA ASP A 2 34.09 22.32 -37.35
C ASP A 2 33.48 23.31 -36.34
N GLU A 3 32.16 23.41 -36.44
CA GLU A 3 31.20 23.99 -35.50
C GLU A 3 30.67 22.82 -34.64
N ALA A 4 31.01 22.75 -33.34
CA ALA A 4 30.39 21.90 -32.31
C ALA A 4 31.25 22.00 -31.04
N ALA A 5 30.76 22.15 -29.81
CA ALA A 5 29.42 22.12 -29.27
C ALA A 5 29.41 22.90 -27.95
N ARG A 6 28.34 23.66 -27.72
CA ARG A 6 27.91 24.06 -26.37
C ARG A 6 27.56 22.79 -25.59
N ALA A 7 28.02 22.64 -24.35
CA ALA A 7 27.18 22.26 -23.21
C ALA A 7 27.96 22.01 -21.90
N ALA A 8 27.36 22.50 -20.82
CA ALA A 8 27.32 21.91 -19.48
C ALA A 8 28.50 22.13 -18.50
N ALA A 9 28.34 23.14 -17.64
CA ALA A 9 28.79 23.05 -16.25
C ALA A 9 27.88 23.88 -15.32
N ILE A 10 26.57 23.61 -15.34
CA ILE A 10 25.69 24.05 -14.24
C ILE A 10 25.69 22.91 -13.22
N ARG A 11 26.55 23.02 -12.21
CA ARG A 11 26.50 22.17 -11.02
C ARG A 11 25.28 22.58 -10.19
N ARG A 12 24.09 22.11 -10.57
CA ARG A 12 22.91 22.13 -9.71
C ARG A 12 23.07 21.03 -8.66
N THR A 13 23.77 21.35 -7.57
CA THR A 13 23.57 20.62 -6.32
C THR A 13 22.17 20.95 -5.83
N ALA A 14 21.23 20.03 -6.02
CA ALA A 14 19.97 20.07 -5.31
C ALA A 14 20.26 19.67 -3.85
N PRO A 15 19.79 20.43 -2.84
CA PRO A 15 19.74 19.92 -1.49
C PRO A 15 18.68 18.82 -1.49
N ALA A 16 19.10 17.56 -1.36
CA ALA A 16 18.19 16.50 -0.98
C ALA A 16 17.73 16.79 0.45
N SER A 17 16.68 17.60 0.58
CA SER A 17 15.90 17.66 1.80
C SER A 17 15.18 16.32 1.90
N ASN A 18 15.83 15.33 2.51
CA ASN A 18 15.13 14.15 2.99
C ASN A 18 14.02 14.69 3.92
N PRO A 19 12.73 14.48 3.61
CA PRO A 19 11.69 14.81 4.57
C PRO A 19 11.98 14.02 5.85
N PRO A 20 11.73 14.62 7.04
CA PRO A 20 11.91 13.90 8.29
C PRO A 20 11.05 12.64 8.22
N SER A 21 11.72 11.49 8.16
CA SER A 21 11.05 10.21 8.30
C SER A 21 10.26 10.26 9.60
N PRO A 22 8.94 9.99 9.58
CA PRO A 22 8.14 9.96 10.79
C PRO A 22 8.78 8.99 11.79
N PRO A 23 8.66 9.23 13.11
CA PRO A 23 9.22 8.35 14.12
C PRO A 23 8.58 6.96 13.95
N SER A 24 9.39 6.02 13.45
CA SER A 24 8.97 4.64 13.23
C SER A 24 8.91 3.90 14.58
N ASP A 25 7.91 4.21 15.41
CA ASP A 25 7.67 3.49 16.67
C ASP A 25 7.14 2.06 16.47
N TYR A 26 7.26 1.51 15.25
CA TYR A 26 6.85 0.17 14.88
C TYR A 26 8.06 -0.74 14.61
N CYS A 27 9.13 -0.62 15.39
CA CYS A 27 10.33 -1.45 15.22
C CYS A 27 10.00 -2.93 15.51
N LEU A 28 9.57 -3.65 14.47
CA LEU A 28 9.53 -5.11 14.49
C LEU A 28 10.97 -5.62 14.52
N SER A 29 11.23 -6.65 15.32
CA SER A 29 12.52 -7.34 15.27
C SER A 29 12.78 -7.93 13.88
N LYS A 30 14.05 -8.10 13.49
CA LYS A 30 14.42 -8.72 12.20
C LYS A 30 13.67 -10.02 11.92
N ARG A 31 13.49 -10.87 12.95
CA ARG A 31 12.73 -12.12 12.85
C ARG A 31 11.27 -11.87 12.50
N GLN A 32 10.62 -10.94 13.18
CA GLN A 32 9.21 -10.59 12.91
C GLN A 32 9.02 -10.01 11.51
N ILE A 33 10.00 -9.25 11.01
CA ILE A 33 9.99 -8.71 9.64
C ILE A 33 10.06 -9.85 8.61
N ILE A 34 10.92 -10.85 8.84
CA ILE A 34 11.03 -12.03 7.99
C ILE A 34 9.74 -12.86 8.03
N ASP A 35 9.20 -13.13 9.22
CA ASP A 35 7.96 -13.89 9.40
C ASP A 35 6.78 -13.18 8.71
N LEU A 36 6.69 -11.85 8.83
CA LEU A 36 5.71 -11.02 8.13
C LEU A 36 5.85 -11.15 6.61
N PHE A 37 7.07 -11.02 6.09
CA PHE A 37 7.33 -11.18 4.66
C PHE A 37 6.90 -12.56 4.16
N GLN A 38 7.36 -13.64 4.80
CA GLN A 38 7.03 -15.01 4.41
C GLN A 38 5.52 -15.28 4.44
N ASN A 39 4.83 -14.81 5.49
CA ASN A 39 3.37 -14.93 5.59
C ASN A 39 2.67 -14.25 4.42
N CYS A 40 3.09 -13.03 4.08
CA CYS A 40 2.49 -12.27 2.98
C CYS A 40 2.74 -12.91 1.62
N ILE A 41 3.95 -13.41 1.36
CA ILE A 41 4.24 -14.14 0.11
C ILE A 41 3.37 -15.39 -0.01
N LYS A 42 3.20 -16.14 1.08
CA LYS A 42 2.33 -17.32 1.11
C LYS A 42 0.87 -16.97 0.82
N LEU A 43 0.33 -15.93 1.46
CA LEU A 43 -1.04 -15.48 1.20
C LEU A 43 -1.21 -14.99 -0.24
N ALA A 44 -0.18 -14.32 -0.80
CA ALA A 44 -0.21 -13.84 -2.18
C ALA A 44 -0.24 -15.01 -3.17
N SER A 45 0.63 -16.02 -2.99
CA SER A 45 0.77 -17.17 -3.88
C SER A 45 -0.41 -18.14 -3.81
N GLU A 46 -1.02 -18.31 -2.64
CA GLU A 46 -2.24 -19.09 -2.45
C GLU A 46 -3.51 -18.33 -2.87
N ASN A 47 -3.37 -17.10 -3.36
CA ASN A 47 -4.47 -16.19 -3.69
C ASN A 47 -5.47 -15.97 -2.52
N LYS A 48 -4.95 -15.91 -1.29
CA LYS A 48 -5.74 -15.75 -0.06
C LYS A 48 -5.76 -14.33 0.50
N ILE A 49 -5.16 -13.34 -0.19
CA ILE A 49 -5.28 -11.93 0.20
C ILE A 49 -6.73 -11.46 -0.02
N ASN A 50 -7.37 -10.93 1.02
CA ASN A 50 -8.77 -10.51 1.00
C ASN A 50 -9.01 -9.32 1.96
N HIS A 51 -10.21 -8.75 1.91
CA HIS A 51 -10.55 -7.56 2.72
C HIS A 51 -10.50 -7.80 4.24
N LYS A 52 -10.50 -9.04 4.74
CA LYS A 52 -10.47 -9.34 6.17
C LYS A 52 -9.05 -9.37 6.73
N ASN A 53 -8.11 -9.96 5.99
CA ASN A 53 -6.73 -10.10 6.45
C ASN A 53 -5.84 -8.90 6.07
N THR A 54 -6.24 -8.13 5.06
CA THR A 54 -5.40 -7.05 4.54
C THR A 54 -5.11 -5.97 5.57
N TRP A 55 -6.03 -5.68 6.50
CA TRP A 55 -5.86 -4.62 7.50
C TRP A 55 -4.85 -4.95 8.60
N GLU A 56 -4.75 -6.23 8.98
CA GLU A 56 -3.79 -6.72 9.99
C GLU A 56 -2.37 -6.87 9.42
N SER A 57 -2.24 -6.96 8.09
CA SER A 57 -0.93 -7.04 7.45
C SER A 57 -0.19 -5.71 7.51
N LYS A 58 0.95 -5.71 8.20
CA LYS A 58 1.88 -4.57 8.30
C LYS A 58 2.91 -4.54 7.16
N LEU A 59 2.72 -5.34 6.10
CA LEU A 59 3.68 -5.45 5.00
C LEU A 59 3.99 -4.09 4.38
N ILE A 60 2.97 -3.27 4.13
CA ILE A 60 3.13 -1.95 3.49
C ILE A 60 3.91 -1.00 4.41
N ASP A 61 3.60 -0.99 5.70
CA ASP A 61 4.24 -0.10 6.68
C ASP A 61 5.71 -0.47 6.94
N GLN A 62 6.05 -1.75 6.77
CA GLN A 62 7.40 -2.29 7.02
C GLN A 62 8.12 -2.64 5.72
N LEU A 63 7.59 -2.20 4.57
CA LEU A 63 8.11 -2.56 3.25
C LEU A 63 9.58 -2.15 3.08
N SER A 64 9.93 -0.97 3.60
CA SER A 64 11.31 -0.48 3.59
C SER A 64 12.25 -1.41 4.36
N ASP A 65 11.81 -1.91 5.51
CA ASP A 65 12.64 -2.76 6.37
C ASP A 65 12.73 -4.18 5.82
N ILE A 66 11.65 -4.71 5.23
CA ILE A 66 11.66 -6.01 4.52
C ILE A 66 12.66 -6.03 3.36
N ILE A 67 12.74 -4.92 2.61
CA ILE A 67 13.70 -4.79 1.50
C ILE A 67 15.14 -4.64 2.03
N LYS A 68 15.31 -4.02 3.20
CA LYS A 68 16.63 -3.73 3.81
C LYS A 68 17.18 -4.82 4.71
N VAL A 69 16.36 -5.72 5.25
CA VAL A 69 16.78 -6.84 6.10
C VAL A 69 17.57 -7.83 5.23
N ASP A 70 18.86 -7.50 5.04
CA ASP A 70 20.09 -8.26 4.75
C ASP A 70 19.95 -9.46 3.77
N ALA A 71 20.65 -9.60 2.65
CA ALA A 71 22.04 -9.31 2.23
C ALA A 71 23.17 -10.02 3.01
N ALA A 72 22.93 -10.41 4.26
CA ALA A 72 23.94 -11.02 5.15
C ALA A 72 23.65 -12.49 5.48
N GLU A 73 22.42 -12.96 5.30
CA GLU A 73 22.08 -14.38 5.40
C GLU A 73 22.02 -14.95 3.98
N ALA A 74 22.84 -15.97 3.74
CA ALA A 74 23.05 -16.65 2.45
C ALA A 74 21.83 -17.49 2.01
N ASP A 75 20.63 -16.93 2.12
CA ASP A 75 19.40 -17.57 1.70
C ASP A 75 19.11 -17.16 0.27
N SER A 76 19.64 -17.95 -0.69
CA SER A 76 19.30 -18.16 -2.12
C SER A 76 18.69 -17.03 -2.99
N GLN A 77 17.79 -16.20 -2.45
CA GLN A 77 17.06 -15.17 -3.15
C GLN A 77 17.83 -13.85 -3.17
N THR A 78 18.05 -13.31 -4.37
CA THR A 78 18.70 -12.02 -4.56
C THR A 78 17.87 -10.89 -3.95
N ASN A 79 18.53 -9.81 -3.49
CA ASN A 79 17.85 -8.61 -2.96
C ASN A 79 16.77 -8.08 -3.92
N PHE A 80 16.99 -8.19 -5.23
CA PHE A 80 16.02 -7.78 -6.25
C PHE A 80 14.79 -8.70 -6.34
N GLN A 81 14.96 -10.02 -6.25
CA GLN A 81 13.81 -10.92 -6.20
C GLN A 81 12.99 -10.68 -4.94
N ARG A 82 13.64 -10.51 -3.78
CA ARG A 82 12.93 -10.18 -2.53
C ARG A 82 12.18 -8.86 -2.66
N ALA A 83 12.83 -7.82 -3.18
CA ALA A 83 12.19 -6.54 -3.43
C ALA A 83 10.99 -6.68 -4.38
N SER A 84 11.16 -7.41 -5.50
CA SER A 84 10.10 -7.64 -6.48
C SER A 84 8.90 -8.36 -5.85
N CYS A 85 9.12 -9.48 -5.16
CA CYS A 85 8.05 -10.24 -4.51
C CYS A 85 7.35 -9.42 -3.41
N THR A 86 8.11 -8.63 -2.65
CA THR A 86 7.54 -7.74 -1.63
C THR A 86 6.65 -6.68 -2.25
N LEU A 87 7.10 -6.05 -3.34
CA LEU A 87 6.33 -5.05 -4.07
C LEU A 87 5.05 -5.66 -4.67
N GLU A 88 5.15 -6.84 -5.27
CA GLU A 88 3.99 -7.55 -5.84
C GLU A 88 2.91 -7.82 -4.77
N ALA A 89 3.32 -8.35 -3.61
CA ALA A 89 2.42 -8.56 -2.50
C ALA A 89 1.84 -7.24 -1.96
N GLY A 90 2.66 -6.19 -1.87
CA GLY A 90 2.25 -4.85 -1.46
C GLY A 90 1.18 -4.24 -2.37
N VAL A 91 1.36 -4.34 -3.69
CA VAL A 91 0.37 -3.88 -4.68
C VAL A 91 -0.94 -4.64 -4.51
N LYS A 92 -0.89 -5.97 -4.35
CA LYS A 92 -2.10 -6.79 -4.17
C LYS A 92 -2.87 -6.42 -2.89
N ILE A 93 -2.17 -6.22 -1.78
CA ILE A 93 -2.76 -5.75 -0.51
C ILE A 93 -3.43 -4.39 -0.68
N TYR A 94 -2.74 -3.45 -1.33
CA TYR A 94 -3.25 -2.10 -1.56
C TYR A 94 -4.53 -2.11 -2.41
N SER A 95 -4.52 -2.82 -3.55
CA SER A 95 -5.69 -2.92 -4.42
C SER A 95 -6.91 -3.47 -3.68
N VAL A 96 -6.74 -4.53 -2.89
CA VAL A 96 -7.83 -5.12 -2.10
C VAL A 96 -8.38 -4.15 -1.04
N ARG A 97 -7.52 -3.33 -0.41
CA ARG A 97 -7.97 -2.29 0.54
C ARG A 97 -8.79 -1.22 -0.18
N VAL A 98 -8.34 -0.76 -1.34
CA VAL A 98 -9.05 0.23 -2.15
C VAL A 98 -10.44 -0.29 -2.54
N ASP A 99 -10.52 -1.53 -3.03
CA ASP A 99 -11.79 -2.16 -3.41
C ASP A 99 -12.73 -2.31 -2.21
N ALA A 100 -12.21 -2.67 -1.04
CA ALA A 100 -13.00 -2.81 0.18
C ALA A 100 -13.59 -1.46 0.62
N VAL A 101 -12.77 -0.41 0.67
CA VAL A 101 -13.23 0.95 1.02
C VAL A 101 -14.25 1.46 0.01
N HIS A 102 -14.01 1.20 -1.28
CA HIS A 102 -14.94 1.55 -2.35
C HIS A 102 -16.29 0.85 -2.15
N ALA A 103 -16.31 -0.46 -1.89
CA ALA A 103 -17.53 -1.21 -1.63
C ALA A 103 -18.29 -0.68 -0.41
N GLU A 104 -17.61 -0.36 0.69
CA GLU A 104 -18.24 0.21 1.89
C GLU A 104 -18.82 1.61 1.62
N ALA A 105 -18.11 2.47 0.90
CA ALA A 105 -18.61 3.78 0.52
C ALA A 105 -19.89 3.70 -0.32
N TYR A 106 -19.93 2.79 -1.29
CA TYR A 106 -21.13 2.56 -2.13
C TYR A 106 -22.32 2.02 -1.32
N LYS A 107 -22.07 1.16 -0.32
CA LYS A 107 -23.11 0.69 0.60
C LYS A 107 -23.69 1.83 1.42
N VAL A 108 -22.83 2.70 1.97
CA VAL A 108 -23.26 3.88 2.74
C VAL A 108 -24.11 4.81 1.86
N LEU A 109 -23.64 5.14 0.65
CA LEU A 109 -24.38 5.97 -0.30
C LEU A 109 -25.77 5.39 -0.63
N SER A 110 -25.83 4.09 -0.91
CA SER A 110 -27.09 3.40 -1.21
C SER A 110 -28.03 3.36 0.00
N GLY A 111 -27.49 3.31 1.21
CA GLY A 111 -28.26 3.39 2.45
C GLY A 111 -28.89 4.76 2.68
N ILE A 112 -28.15 5.84 2.42
CA ILE A 112 -28.65 7.22 2.56
C ILE A 112 -29.81 7.48 1.60
N ASN A 113 -29.71 7.03 0.34
CA ASN A 113 -30.79 7.19 -0.65
C ASN A 113 -32.10 6.48 -0.26
N ARG A 114 -32.04 5.41 0.54
CA ARG A 114 -33.24 4.72 1.05
C ARG A 114 -33.91 5.47 2.20
N VAL A 115 -33.13 6.04 3.12
CA VAL A 115 -33.66 6.83 4.24
C VAL A 115 -34.38 8.08 3.73
N GLY A 116 -33.86 8.74 2.68
CA GLY A 116 -34.51 9.92 2.09
C GLY A 116 -35.79 9.64 1.28
N GLN A 117 -36.13 8.39 0.98
CA GLN A 117 -37.38 8.03 0.28
C GLN A 117 -38.52 7.65 1.23
N GLU A 118 -38.22 7.21 2.45
CA GLU A 118 -39.24 6.87 3.44
C GLU A 118 -39.94 8.14 3.99
N ASP A 119 -39.24 9.28 4.02
CA ASP A 119 -39.82 10.58 4.42
C ASP A 119 -40.79 11.20 3.38
N VAL A 120 -40.72 10.79 2.11
CA VAL A 120 -41.58 11.34 1.04
C VAL A 120 -42.87 10.55 0.89
N HIS A 121 -42.83 9.23 1.13
CA HIS A 121 -44.02 8.39 0.98
C HIS A 121 -44.97 8.51 2.18
N GLU A 122 -44.48 8.83 3.39
CA GLU A 122 -45.35 9.06 4.54
C GLU A 122 -46.00 10.45 4.52
N ASN A 123 -45.43 11.44 3.82
CA ASN A 123 -46.02 12.78 3.73
C ASN A 123 -47.05 12.94 2.59
N CYS A 124 -47.08 12.02 1.62
CA CYS A 124 -48.09 11.98 0.54
C CYS A 124 -49.43 11.36 0.95
N PHE A 125 -49.53 10.65 2.08
CA PHE A 125 -50.81 10.16 2.59
C PHE A 125 -51.52 11.15 3.55
N TYR A 126 -50.82 12.18 4.02
CA TYR A 126 -51.39 13.20 4.93
C TYR A 126 -51.69 14.55 4.27
N THR A 127 -51.34 14.74 3.00
CA THR A 127 -51.73 15.94 2.25
C THR A 127 -52.69 15.55 1.14
N LEU A 128 -53.97 15.83 1.40
CA LEU A 128 -55.19 15.70 0.57
C LEU A 128 -54.99 15.77 -0.95
#